data_AF-A0A7C3XL58-F1
#
_entry.id   AF-A0A7C3XL58-F1
#
_cell.length_a   1.000
_cell.length_b   1.000
_cell.length_c   1.000
_cell.angle_alpha   90.00
_cell.angle_beta   90.00
_cell.angle_gamma   90.00
#
_symmetry.space_group_name_H-M   'P 1'
#
loop_
_entity.id
_entity.type
_entity.pdbx_description
1 polymer ?
#
loop_
_entity_poly.entity_id
_entity_poly.type
_entity_poly.pdbx_seq_one_letter_code
_entity_poly.pdbx_strand_id
1 'polypeptide(L)'
;MKVLVVTAQLAAEVVKQQVKLSNVDCDVLVLPRPVAALLNTSYIARKLKDEDVGRYDIILLPGLCFGDLDVVEKAVGVPVYKGPKYAADLPAVLNMLGSITLSKTIPACELLSNRLRVEAETYIKEREEEVLRAGGEGRIEVGGLSIGFGLPMRVMAEIVDAPLLSEEEILRRASYYIS
;
A
#
# COMPACT_ATOMS: atom_id res chain seq x y z
N MET A 1 1.49 20.14 -10.76
CA MET A 1 0.67 19.83 -9.57
C MET A 1 1.62 19.44 -8.47
N LYS A 2 1.46 20.03 -7.28
CA LYS A 2 2.30 19.81 -6.11
C LYS A 2 1.48 19.18 -4.97
N VAL A 3 1.96 18.08 -4.43
CA VAL A 3 1.22 17.27 -3.45
C VAL A 3 1.95 17.22 -2.11
N LEU A 4 1.21 17.33 -1.01
CA LEU A 4 1.73 17.07 0.33
C LEU A 4 1.28 15.68 0.80
N VAL A 5 2.23 14.81 1.12
CA VAL A 5 1.94 13.50 1.75
C VAL A 5 2.22 13.58 3.25
N VAL A 6 1.19 13.33 4.06
CA VAL A 6 1.31 13.32 5.52
C VAL A 6 1.58 11.91 6.02
N THR A 7 2.58 11.75 6.88
CA THR A 7 2.93 10.47 7.51
C THR A 7 3.36 10.63 8.97
N ALA A 8 3.72 9.51 9.60
CA ALA A 8 4.23 9.41 10.95
C ALA A 8 5.67 8.90 10.96
N GLN A 9 6.33 8.95 12.12
CA GLN A 9 7.78 8.73 12.24
C GLN A 9 8.25 7.36 11.73
N LEU A 10 7.55 6.26 12.06
CA LEU A 10 8.01 4.92 11.70
C LEU A 10 7.96 4.65 10.19
N ALA A 11 7.03 5.28 9.47
CA ALA A 11 6.90 5.11 8.03
C ALA A 11 7.61 6.22 7.23
N ALA A 12 8.25 7.18 7.89
CA ALA A 12 8.79 8.38 7.26
C ALA A 12 9.76 8.07 6.12
N GLU A 13 10.75 7.21 6.38
CA GLU A 13 11.78 6.89 5.38
C GLU A 13 11.21 6.11 4.19
N VAL A 14 10.34 5.13 4.44
CA VAL A 14 9.67 4.39 3.37
C VAL A 14 8.80 5.33 2.53
N VAL A 15 8.00 6.21 3.16
CA VAL A 15 7.17 7.17 2.41
C VAL A 15 8.04 8.12 1.58
N LYS A 16 9.12 8.68 2.14
CA LYS A 16 10.07 9.54 1.39
C LYS A 16 10.71 8.83 0.20
N GLN A 17 10.99 7.53 0.31
CA GLN A 17 11.50 6.74 -0.81
C GLN A 17 10.42 6.53 -1.88
N GLN A 18 9.21 6.17 -1.46
CA GLN A 18 8.12 5.84 -2.39
C GLN A 18 7.64 7.06 -3.18
N VAL A 19 7.53 8.25 -2.56
CA VAL A 19 7.13 9.46 -3.30
C VAL A 19 8.13 9.83 -4.41
N LYS A 20 9.42 9.51 -4.25
CA LYS A 20 10.47 9.76 -5.26
C LYS A 20 10.36 8.83 -6.48
N LEU A 21 9.64 7.72 -6.36
CA LEU A 21 9.36 6.81 -7.47
C LEU A 21 8.17 7.27 -8.32
N SER A 22 7.46 8.33 -7.88
CA SER A 22 6.39 8.95 -8.65
C SER A 22 6.93 10.08 -9.54
N ASN A 23 6.20 10.39 -10.60
CA ASN A 23 6.46 11.50 -11.52
C ASN A 23 5.80 12.81 -11.06
N VAL A 24 5.36 12.89 -9.80
CA VAL A 24 4.63 14.03 -9.23
C VAL A 24 5.51 14.77 -8.23
N ASP A 25 5.50 16.11 -8.28
CA ASP A 25 6.19 16.94 -7.29
C ASP A 25 5.53 16.77 -5.91
N CYS A 26 6.23 16.12 -4.99
CA CYS A 26 5.71 15.69 -3.71
C CYS A 26 6.63 16.10 -2.55
N ASP A 27 6.07 16.79 -1.56
CA ASP A 27 6.71 16.99 -0.26
C ASP A 27 6.12 15.99 0.77
N VAL A 28 6.92 15.61 1.77
CA VAL A 28 6.47 14.72 2.85
C VAL A 28 6.51 15.46 4.19
N LEU A 29 5.36 15.56 4.84
CA LEU A 29 5.25 16.05 6.21
C LEU A 29 5.21 14.88 7.20
N VAL A 30 6.20 14.82 8.08
CA VAL A 30 6.30 13.80 9.13
C VAL A 30 5.77 14.39 10.44
N LEU A 31 4.62 13.91 10.91
CA LEU A 31 4.08 14.33 12.19
C LEU A 31 4.80 13.62 13.35
N PRO A 32 4.98 14.27 14.52
CA PRO A 32 5.70 13.71 15.67
C PRO A 32 4.83 12.71 16.44
N ARG A 33 4.45 11.62 15.77
CA ARG A 33 3.78 10.45 16.32
C ARG A 33 4.43 9.19 15.72
N PRO A 34 4.46 8.07 16.44
CA PRO A 34 5.08 6.85 15.93
C PRO A 34 4.35 6.28 14.70
N VAL A 35 3.02 6.14 14.76
CA VAL A 35 2.22 5.39 13.79
C VAL A 35 1.13 6.25 13.15
N ALA A 36 1.00 6.15 11.82
CA ALA A 36 0.08 6.96 11.03
C ALA A 36 -1.41 6.63 11.28
N ALA A 37 -1.72 5.36 11.55
CA ALA A 37 -3.07 4.89 11.89
C ALA A 37 -3.60 5.46 13.23
N LEU A 38 -2.71 5.97 14.09
CA LEU A 38 -3.09 6.61 15.37
C LEU A 38 -3.30 8.12 15.24
N LEU A 39 -3.17 8.67 14.04
CA LEU A 39 -3.44 10.08 13.78
C LEU A 39 -4.95 10.30 13.62
N ASN A 40 -5.50 11.20 14.45
CA ASN A 40 -6.86 11.70 14.28
C ASN A 40 -6.87 13.01 13.50
N THR A 41 -8.00 13.30 12.83
CA THR A 41 -8.12 14.46 11.95
C THR A 41 -7.97 15.80 12.67
N SER A 42 -8.44 15.93 13.92
CA SER A 42 -8.26 17.17 14.71
C SER A 42 -6.78 17.47 14.99
N TYR A 43 -5.98 16.45 15.29
CA TYR A 43 -4.54 16.59 15.52
C TYR A 43 -3.81 16.97 14.23
N ILE A 44 -4.15 16.30 13.11
CA ILE A 44 -3.61 16.61 11.79
C ILE A 44 -3.94 18.06 11.41
N ALA A 45 -5.20 18.46 11.53
CA ALA A 45 -5.67 19.82 11.22
C ALA A 45 -4.89 20.88 12.00
N ARG A 46 -4.69 20.68 13.30
CA ARG A 46 -3.89 21.61 14.11
C ARG A 46 -2.45 21.71 13.62
N LYS A 47 -1.83 20.57 13.27
CA LYS A 47 -0.44 20.56 12.79
C LYS A 47 -0.29 21.17 11.41
N LEU A 48 -1.22 20.94 10.49
CA LEU A 48 -1.16 21.53 9.16
C LEU A 48 -1.40 23.05 9.17
N LYS A 49 -2.09 23.60 10.17
CA LYS A 49 -2.23 25.07 10.33
C LYS A 49 -0.91 25.76 10.68
N ASP A 50 0.02 25.04 11.31
CA ASP A 50 1.35 25.56 11.67
C ASP A 50 2.32 25.52 10.46
N GLU A 51 1.89 24.93 9.34
CA GLU A 51 2.70 24.70 8.14
C GLU A 51 2.21 25.58 6.98
N ASP A 52 3.12 25.97 6.07
CA ASP A 52 2.75 26.67 4.83
C ASP A 52 2.22 25.66 3.79
N VAL A 53 0.97 25.24 4.00
CA VAL A 53 0.31 24.25 3.13
C VAL A 53 -0.40 24.87 1.92
N GLY A 54 -0.55 26.20 1.87
CA GLY A 54 -1.24 26.89 0.77
C GLY A 54 -0.56 26.75 -0.59
N ARG A 55 0.71 26.33 -0.61
CA ARG A 55 1.49 26.05 -1.82
C ARG A 55 1.21 24.70 -2.48
N TYR A 56 0.40 23.85 -1.85
CA TYR A 56 0.04 22.53 -2.39
C TYR A 56 -1.33 22.56 -3.04
N ASP A 57 -1.48 21.80 -4.11
CA ASP A 57 -2.77 21.62 -4.77
C ASP A 57 -3.65 20.61 -4.02
N ILE A 58 -3.02 19.59 -3.41
CA ILE A 58 -3.69 18.47 -2.72
C ILE A 58 -2.85 18.01 -1.52
N ILE A 59 -3.52 17.62 -0.44
CA ILE A 59 -2.93 16.92 0.71
C ILE A 59 -3.46 15.48 0.77
N LEU A 60 -2.55 14.51 0.79
CA LEU A 60 -2.85 13.10 1.04
C LEU A 60 -2.57 12.75 2.49
N LEU A 61 -3.60 12.34 3.23
CA LEU A 61 -3.46 11.79 4.57
C LEU A 61 -3.27 10.26 4.51
N PRO A 62 -2.75 9.62 5.58
CA PRO A 62 -2.66 8.16 5.62
C PRO A 62 -4.01 7.50 5.39
N GLY A 63 -4.09 6.43 4.57
CA GLY A 63 -5.35 5.74 4.30
C GLY A 63 -6.04 5.20 5.56
N LEU A 64 -5.26 4.86 6.58
CA LEU A 64 -5.74 4.36 7.87
C LEU A 64 -6.02 5.46 8.91
N CYS A 65 -5.88 6.75 8.58
CA CYS A 65 -6.21 7.82 9.53
C CYS A 65 -7.71 7.79 9.87
N PHE A 66 -8.06 8.14 11.10
CA PHE A 66 -9.43 8.06 11.60
C PHE A 66 -10.05 9.45 11.81
N GLY A 67 -11.33 9.58 11.47
CA GLY A 67 -12.10 10.81 11.63
C GLY A 67 -12.51 11.46 10.30
N ASP A 68 -13.26 12.55 10.43
CA ASP A 68 -13.76 13.33 9.30
C ASP A 68 -12.65 14.22 8.72
N LEU A 69 -12.32 14.00 7.45
CA LEU A 69 -11.31 14.76 6.72
C LEU A 69 -11.78 16.18 6.36
N ASP A 70 -13.09 16.44 6.33
CA ASP A 70 -13.61 17.79 6.10
C ASP A 70 -13.15 18.76 7.19
N VAL A 71 -12.90 18.27 8.41
CA VAL A 71 -12.30 19.05 9.51
C VAL A 71 -10.91 19.56 9.13
N VAL A 72 -10.13 18.73 8.43
CA VAL A 72 -8.78 19.08 8.00
C VAL A 72 -8.85 20.06 6.82
N GLU A 73 -9.65 19.75 5.81
CA GLU A 73 -9.80 20.60 4.62
C GLU A 73 -10.32 22.00 4.99
N LYS A 74 -11.36 22.11 5.82
CA LYS A 74 -11.87 23.40 6.31
C LYS A 74 -10.84 24.17 7.13
N ALA A 75 -9.95 23.47 7.84
CA ALA A 75 -8.93 24.09 8.67
C ALA A 75 -7.80 24.74 7.85
N VAL A 76 -7.49 24.21 6.67
CA VAL A 76 -6.33 24.62 5.86
C VAL A 76 -6.68 25.23 4.51
N GLY A 77 -7.91 25.03 4.02
CA GLY A 77 -8.39 25.57 2.74
C GLY A 77 -7.84 24.87 1.49
N VAL A 78 -7.13 23.75 1.66
CA VAL A 78 -6.53 22.95 0.57
C VAL A 78 -7.25 21.61 0.49
N PRO A 79 -7.57 21.09 -0.72
CA PRO A 79 -8.20 19.79 -0.88
C PRO A 79 -7.46 18.67 -0.16
N VAL A 80 -8.19 17.88 0.64
CA VAL A 80 -7.63 16.78 1.43
C VAL A 80 -8.31 15.46 1.09
N TYR A 81 -7.52 14.42 0.88
CA TYR A 81 -8.03 13.07 0.59
C TYR A 81 -7.30 11.99 1.37
N LYS A 82 -7.91 10.82 1.44
CA LYS A 82 -7.23 9.61 1.91
C LYS A 82 -6.28 9.10 0.84
N GLY A 83 -5.00 9.01 1.20
CA GLY A 83 -4.00 8.25 0.46
C GLY A 83 -4.19 6.73 0.62
N PRO A 84 -3.22 5.95 0.14
CA PRO A 84 -3.24 4.50 0.32
C PRO A 84 -3.00 4.11 1.78
N LYS A 85 -3.36 2.87 2.12
CA LYS A 85 -3.04 2.28 3.44
C LYS A 85 -1.54 2.00 3.57
N TYR A 86 -0.89 1.62 2.48
CA TYR A 86 0.50 1.20 2.45
C TYR A 86 1.33 2.17 1.59
N ALA A 87 2.55 2.45 2.04
CA ALA A 87 3.45 3.34 1.32
C ALA A 87 3.85 2.81 -0.05
N ALA A 88 3.89 1.48 -0.24
CA ALA A 88 4.21 0.83 -1.50
C ALA A 88 3.24 1.18 -2.64
N ASP A 89 2.01 1.57 -2.32
CA ASP A 89 1.01 1.95 -3.31
C ASP A 89 1.10 3.44 -3.70
N LEU A 90 1.89 4.25 -2.97
CA LEU A 90 2.01 5.69 -3.22
C LEU A 90 2.44 6.01 -4.65
N PRO A 91 3.46 5.35 -5.26
CA PRO A 91 3.89 5.70 -6.61
C PRO A 91 2.74 5.60 -7.63
N ALA A 92 2.00 4.48 -7.58
CA ALA A 92 0.85 4.26 -8.46
C ALA A 92 -0.27 5.27 -8.20
N VAL A 93 -0.65 5.49 -6.94
CA VAL A 93 -1.69 6.48 -6.58
C VAL A 93 -1.31 7.88 -7.06
N LEU A 94 -0.07 8.32 -6.81
CA LEU A 94 0.43 9.64 -7.18
C LEU A 94 0.46 9.81 -8.71
N ASN A 95 0.98 8.83 -9.45
CA ASN A 95 1.07 8.87 -10.91
C ASN A 95 -0.31 8.91 -11.59
N MET A 96 -1.35 8.49 -10.89
CA MET A 96 -2.73 8.49 -11.39
C MET A 96 -3.51 9.76 -11.01
N LEU A 97 -2.95 10.67 -10.22
CA LEU A 97 -3.64 11.91 -9.85
C LEU A 97 -4.05 12.70 -11.10
N GLY A 98 -5.30 13.19 -11.10
CA GLY A 98 -5.95 13.82 -12.26
C GLY A 98 -6.69 12.85 -13.19
N SER A 99 -6.39 11.55 -13.14
CA SER A 99 -7.14 10.50 -13.87
C SER A 99 -8.13 9.73 -12.98
N ILE A 100 -8.08 9.97 -11.67
CA ILE A 100 -8.90 9.29 -10.67
C ILE A 100 -9.59 10.31 -9.75
N THR A 101 -10.76 9.93 -9.24
CA THR A 101 -11.45 10.68 -8.19
C THR A 101 -11.07 10.09 -6.84
N LEU A 102 -10.32 10.84 -6.04
CA LEU A 102 -9.98 10.45 -4.68
C LEU A 102 -11.17 10.59 -3.72
N SER A 103 -11.08 9.94 -2.56
CA SER A 103 -12.11 9.96 -1.54
C SER A 103 -11.58 10.48 -0.20
N LYS A 104 -12.47 11.11 0.56
CA LYS A 104 -12.23 11.51 1.96
C LYS A 104 -12.51 10.37 2.95
N THR A 105 -13.20 9.32 2.52
CA THR A 105 -13.63 8.21 3.39
C THR A 105 -12.98 6.89 2.99
N ILE A 106 -12.80 6.64 1.70
CA ILE A 106 -12.26 5.40 1.14
C ILE A 106 -10.76 5.57 0.86
N PRO A 107 -9.87 4.71 1.38
CA PRO A 107 -8.44 4.73 1.05
C PRO A 107 -8.17 4.60 -0.45
N ALA A 108 -7.18 5.33 -0.97
CA ALA A 108 -6.89 5.33 -2.41
C ALA A 108 -6.58 3.93 -2.98
N CYS A 109 -5.89 3.07 -2.21
CA CYS A 109 -5.60 1.69 -2.63
C CYS A 109 -6.86 0.82 -2.79
N GLU A 110 -7.96 1.12 -2.10
CA GLU A 110 -9.22 0.39 -2.28
C GLU A 110 -9.92 0.82 -3.56
N LEU A 111 -9.91 2.13 -3.87
CA LEU A 111 -10.45 2.69 -5.11
C LEU A 111 -9.72 2.14 -6.34
N LEU A 112 -8.43 1.85 -6.20
CA LEU A 112 -7.55 1.37 -7.27
C LEU A 112 -7.29 -0.14 -7.20
N SER A 113 -8.01 -0.87 -6.35
CA SER A 113 -7.75 -2.29 -6.04
C SER A 113 -7.51 -3.16 -7.27
N ASN A 114 -8.40 -3.10 -8.28
CA ASN A 114 -8.25 -3.89 -9.51
C ASN A 114 -7.00 -3.53 -10.31
N ARG A 115 -6.64 -2.24 -10.40
CA ARG A 115 -5.47 -1.80 -11.16
C ARG A 115 -4.16 -2.11 -10.45
N LEU A 116 -4.10 -1.80 -9.15
CA LEU A 116 -2.94 -2.14 -8.30
C LEU A 116 -2.69 -3.65 -8.31
N ARG A 117 -3.76 -4.46 -8.35
CA ARG A 117 -3.65 -5.91 -8.49
C ARG A 117 -2.99 -6.31 -9.81
N VAL A 118 -3.45 -5.76 -10.93
CA VAL A 118 -2.87 -6.05 -12.26
C VAL A 118 -1.39 -5.63 -12.33
N GLU A 119 -1.05 -4.46 -11.80
CA GLU A 119 0.34 -3.99 -11.74
C GLU A 119 1.22 -4.92 -10.88
N ALA A 120 0.73 -5.32 -9.71
CA ALA A 120 1.44 -6.24 -8.83
C ALA A 120 1.63 -7.62 -9.46
N GLU A 121 0.58 -8.18 -10.09
CA GLU A 121 0.65 -9.47 -10.80
C GLU A 121 1.65 -9.41 -11.96
N THR A 122 1.66 -8.31 -12.72
CA THR A 122 2.61 -8.09 -13.81
C THR A 122 4.04 -8.00 -13.28
N TYR A 123 4.27 -7.20 -12.24
CA TYR A 123 5.58 -7.05 -11.62
C TYR A 123 6.13 -8.38 -11.08
N ILE A 124 5.30 -9.16 -10.37
CA ILE A 124 5.67 -10.47 -9.83
C ILE A 124 6.05 -11.41 -10.97
N LYS A 125 5.24 -11.46 -12.03
CA LYS A 125 5.48 -12.33 -13.19
C LYS A 125 6.79 -11.96 -13.91
N GLU A 126 7.04 -10.69 -14.16
CA GLU A 126 8.27 -10.24 -14.82
C GLU A 126 9.53 -10.57 -14.01
N ARG A 127 9.48 -10.34 -12.69
CA ARG A 127 10.59 -10.69 -11.78
C ARG A 127 10.81 -12.20 -11.71
N GLU A 128 9.74 -12.98 -11.67
CA GLU A 128 9.81 -14.44 -11.72
C GLU A 128 10.48 -14.92 -13.01
N GLU A 129 10.02 -14.46 -14.17
CA GLU A 129 10.59 -14.83 -15.47
C GLU A 129 12.06 -14.44 -15.61
N GLU A 130 12.44 -13.26 -15.10
CA GLU A 130 13.84 -12.81 -15.06
C GLU A 130 14.73 -13.77 -14.26
N VAL A 131 14.31 -14.11 -13.04
CA VAL A 131 15.06 -14.97 -12.13
C VAL A 131 15.12 -16.41 -12.67
N LEU A 132 14.03 -16.90 -13.25
CA LEU A 132 14.00 -18.21 -13.89
C LEU A 132 14.97 -18.27 -15.08
N ARG A 133 14.98 -17.25 -15.95
CA ARG A 133 15.92 -17.18 -17.09
C ARG A 133 17.38 -17.10 -16.67
N ALA A 134 17.68 -16.38 -15.59
CA ALA A 134 19.05 -16.27 -15.08
C ALA A 134 19.61 -17.60 -14.54
N GLY A 135 18.74 -18.58 -14.26
CA GLY A 135 19.12 -19.81 -13.58
C GLY A 135 19.53 -19.58 -12.13
N GLY A 136 19.82 -20.65 -11.40
CA GLY A 136 20.27 -20.57 -10.01
C GLY A 136 20.28 -21.93 -9.34
N GLU A 137 21.28 -22.14 -8.48
CA GLU A 137 21.38 -23.35 -7.66
C GLU A 137 20.40 -23.31 -6.47
N GLY A 138 20.05 -24.48 -5.93
CA GLY A 138 19.21 -24.59 -4.73
C GLY A 138 17.72 -24.30 -4.95
N ARG A 139 17.23 -24.40 -6.18
CA ARG A 139 15.78 -24.32 -6.49
C ARG A 139 15.14 -25.70 -6.40
N ILE A 140 13.89 -25.73 -5.92
CA ILE A 140 13.04 -26.92 -5.89
C ILE A 140 11.73 -26.63 -6.62
N GLU A 141 11.10 -27.67 -7.17
CA GLU A 141 9.75 -27.59 -7.70
C GLU A 141 8.75 -28.26 -6.75
N VAL A 142 7.63 -27.58 -6.50
CA VAL A 142 6.50 -28.11 -5.74
C VAL A 142 5.25 -27.94 -6.58
N GLY A 143 4.69 -29.04 -7.11
CA GLY A 143 3.48 -29.00 -7.94
C GLY A 143 3.61 -28.14 -9.20
N GLY A 144 4.80 -28.08 -9.81
CA GLY A 144 5.10 -27.22 -10.96
C GLY A 144 5.39 -25.75 -10.62
N LEU A 145 5.39 -25.38 -9.33
CA LEU A 145 5.80 -24.06 -8.86
C LEU A 145 7.28 -24.10 -8.43
N SER A 146 8.11 -23.27 -9.07
CA SER A 146 9.51 -23.08 -8.68
C SER A 146 9.62 -22.28 -7.37
N ILE A 147 10.42 -22.78 -6.43
CA ILE A 147 10.71 -22.16 -5.12
C ILE A 147 12.23 -22.10 -4.94
N GLY A 148 12.74 -20.97 -4.45
CA GLY A 148 14.17 -20.78 -4.22
C GLY A 148 14.56 -19.32 -4.11
N PHE A 149 15.84 -19.07 -3.88
CA PHE A 149 16.36 -17.72 -3.72
C PHE A 149 16.14 -16.85 -4.97
N GLY A 150 15.77 -15.60 -4.74
CA GLY A 150 15.50 -14.60 -5.79
C GLY A 150 14.09 -14.66 -6.39
N LEU A 151 13.36 -15.77 -6.26
CA LEU A 151 11.99 -15.86 -6.73
C LEU A 151 11.04 -15.04 -5.84
N PRO A 152 9.88 -14.59 -6.37
CA PRO A 152 8.87 -13.94 -5.54
C PRO A 152 8.47 -14.78 -4.34
N MET A 153 8.06 -14.10 -3.27
CA MET A 153 7.57 -14.76 -2.05
C MET A 153 6.40 -15.69 -2.39
N ARG A 154 6.46 -16.92 -1.91
CA ARG A 154 5.36 -17.89 -2.03
C ARG A 154 4.60 -17.94 -0.71
N VAL A 155 3.27 -17.92 -0.78
CA VAL A 155 2.41 -18.13 0.38
C VAL A 155 2.00 -19.59 0.40
N MET A 156 2.16 -20.24 1.55
CA MET A 156 1.79 -21.63 1.75
C MET A 156 0.81 -21.74 2.93
N ALA A 157 -0.20 -22.59 2.78
CA ALA A 157 -1.07 -23.03 3.86
C ALA A 157 -0.81 -24.51 4.17
N GLU A 158 -0.81 -24.86 5.44
CA GLU A 158 -0.58 -26.22 5.92
C GLU A 158 -1.87 -26.81 6.49
N ILE A 159 -2.18 -28.06 6.11
CA ILE A 159 -3.22 -28.85 6.77
C ILE A 159 -2.56 -29.64 7.90
N VAL A 160 -2.70 -29.12 9.12
CA VAL A 160 -2.14 -29.74 10.33
C VAL A 160 -2.79 -31.11 10.57
N ASP A 161 -1.97 -32.07 10.99
CA ASP A 161 -2.34 -33.46 11.29
C ASP A 161 -2.99 -34.21 10.11
N ALA A 162 -2.66 -33.85 8.86
CA ALA A 162 -3.21 -34.49 7.67
C ALA A 162 -3.22 -36.04 7.72
N PRO A 163 -2.18 -36.74 8.26
CA PRO A 163 -2.21 -38.20 8.38
C PRO A 163 -3.30 -38.78 9.31
N LEU A 164 -3.88 -37.96 10.18
CA LEU A 164 -4.96 -38.35 11.11
C LEU A 164 -6.35 -38.02 10.56
N LEU A 165 -6.43 -37.36 9.39
CA LEU A 165 -7.68 -36.92 8.79
C LEU A 165 -8.13 -37.90 7.69
N SER A 166 -9.44 -38.01 7.49
CA SER A 166 -9.97 -38.66 6.30
C SER A 166 -9.71 -37.81 5.06
N GLU A 167 -9.73 -38.44 3.89
CA GLU A 167 -9.59 -37.76 2.60
C GLU A 167 -10.63 -36.63 2.43
N GLU A 168 -11.88 -36.88 2.85
CA GLU A 168 -12.95 -35.88 2.81
C GLU A 168 -12.63 -34.64 3.66
N GLU A 169 -12.08 -34.83 4.86
CA GLU A 169 -11.70 -33.73 5.75
C GLU A 169 -10.49 -32.95 5.22
N ILE A 170 -9.52 -33.64 4.60
CA ILE A 170 -8.39 -33.01 3.90
C ILE A 170 -8.91 -32.14 2.76
N LEU A 171 -9.79 -32.67 1.90
CA LEU A 171 -10.36 -31.92 0.77
C LEU A 171 -11.14 -30.70 1.25
N ARG A 172 -11.96 -30.85 2.29
CA ARG A 172 -12.72 -29.73 2.88
C ARG A 172 -11.81 -28.61 3.37
N ARG A 173 -10.71 -28.95 4.06
CA ARG A 173 -9.73 -27.95 4.53
C ARG A 173 -8.94 -27.34 3.38
N ALA A 174 -8.57 -28.13 2.37
CA ALA A 174 -7.91 -27.64 1.17
C ALA A 174 -8.79 -26.62 0.42
N SER A 175 -10.08 -26.93 0.24
CA SER A 175 -11.03 -26.01 -0.39
C SER A 175 -11.14 -24.67 0.32
N TYR A 176 -11.13 -24.67 1.66
CA TYR A 176 -11.13 -23.43 2.46
C TYR A 176 -9.93 -22.51 2.18
N TYR A 177 -8.75 -23.07 1.88
CA TYR A 177 -7.55 -22.28 1.59
C TYR A 177 -7.48 -21.78 0.14
N ILE A 178 -8.22 -22.38 -0.79
CA ILE A 178 -8.20 -22.04 -2.21
C ILE A 178 -9.33 -21.06 -2.58
N SER A 179 -10.40 -21.02 -1.77
CA SER A 179 -11.53 -20.08 -1.91
C SER A 179 -11.23 -18.69 -1.38
#